data_AF-A0A2G8KGF9-F1
#
_entry.id   AF-A0A2G8KGF9-F1
#
_cell.length_a   1.000
_cell.length_b   1.000
_cell.length_c   1.000
_cell.angle_alpha   90.00
_cell.angle_beta   90.00
_cell.angle_gamma   90.00
#
_symmetry.space_group_name_H-M   'P 1'
#
loop_
_entity.id
_entity.type
_entity.pdbx_description
1 polymer ?
#
loop_
_entity_poly.entity_id
_entity_poly.type
_entity_poly.pdbx_seq_one_letter_code
_entity_poly.pdbx_strand_id
1 'polypeptide(L)'
;MVLVLIFEYPALRQCHKLKRDNVTQRVKSSGETQLETSKRTRSRRFRRKEIQTACNTTKSAVVTIDCQLSAGETNLLSKGLNFCPKPRQVNAQKLSLDLNLFYRRLRLREFFADENGNNTTQETNDLHSNFKPKSSWNPPKAHCAPLESFISAIEEDVKTHTSAPDFRDNLNKTERQAIHELRKRDDIVIKPADKGSAIVAMGKQFYREEANRLLGNPQHYKLLDSDPLKKSHKT
;
A
#
# COMPACT_ATOMS: atom_id res chain seq x y z
N MET A 1 -34.58 3.34 1.01
CA MET A 1 -33.76 2.12 0.93
C MET A 1 -32.37 2.42 1.44
N VAL A 2 -32.08 2.01 2.67
CA VAL A 2 -30.73 2.01 3.24
C VAL A 2 -30.59 0.63 3.88
N LEU A 3 -29.84 -0.27 3.24
CA LEU A 3 -29.38 -1.49 3.88
C LEU A 3 -28.05 -1.16 4.54
N VAL A 4 -28.03 -1.19 5.86
CA VAL A 4 -26.84 -1.02 6.69
C VAL A 4 -26.05 -2.34 6.65
N LEU A 5 -24.87 -2.32 6.04
CA LEU A 5 -23.89 -3.39 6.17
C LEU A 5 -23.06 -3.13 7.43
N ILE A 6 -23.25 -3.94 8.47
CA ILE A 6 -22.29 -4.02 9.58
C ILE A 6 -21.09 -4.83 9.08
N PHE A 7 -19.96 -4.16 8.92
CA PHE A 7 -18.65 -4.79 8.92
C PHE A 7 -18.15 -4.80 10.37
N GLU A 8 -18.18 -5.97 11.01
CA GLU A 8 -17.29 -6.23 12.14
C GLU A 8 -15.92 -6.69 11.60
N TYR A 9 -14.89 -5.91 11.90
CA TYR A 9 -13.52 -6.38 12.09
C TYR A 9 -13.13 -5.91 13.50
N PRO A 10 -12.54 -6.77 14.35
CA PRO A 10 -11.08 -6.87 14.30
C PRO A 10 -10.52 -8.25 14.69
N ALA A 11 -9.52 -8.73 13.95
CA ALA A 11 -8.60 -9.74 14.47
C ALA A 11 -7.15 -9.30 14.21
N LEU A 12 -6.48 -9.03 15.33
CA LEU A 12 -5.09 -8.63 15.50
C LEU A 12 -4.13 -9.51 14.69
N ARG A 13 -3.31 -8.89 13.85
CA ARG A 13 -2.09 -9.53 13.33
C ARG A 13 -0.98 -9.42 14.37
N GLN A 14 -0.59 -10.55 14.93
CA GLN A 14 0.67 -10.69 15.65
C GLN A 14 1.82 -10.63 14.65
N CYS A 15 2.63 -9.56 14.73
CA CYS A 15 3.91 -9.48 14.02
C CYS A 15 4.94 -10.35 14.76
N HIS A 16 5.32 -11.49 14.18
CA HIS A 16 6.52 -12.19 14.61
C HIS A 16 7.76 -11.34 14.29
N LYS A 17 8.44 -10.89 15.34
CA LYS A 17 9.76 -10.24 15.24
C LYS A 17 10.76 -11.25 14.68
N LEU A 18 11.25 -11.02 13.46
CA LEU A 18 12.43 -11.69 12.95
C LEU A 18 13.65 -11.19 13.75
N LYS A 19 14.31 -12.10 14.46
CA LYS A 19 15.61 -11.87 15.11
C LYS A 19 16.64 -11.59 14.01
N ARG A 20 17.42 -10.51 14.18
CA ARG A 20 18.64 -10.30 13.40
C ARG A 20 19.74 -11.14 14.03
N ASP A 21 20.33 -12.02 13.23
CA ASP A 21 21.52 -12.77 13.64
C ASP A 21 22.73 -11.84 13.74
N ASN A 22 23.52 -12.04 14.79
CA ASN A 22 24.70 -11.25 15.11
C ASN A 22 25.77 -11.41 14.03
N VAL A 23 26.27 -10.28 13.53
CA VAL A 23 27.45 -10.23 12.65
C VAL A 23 28.71 -10.34 13.51
N THR A 24 29.39 -11.47 13.42
CA THR A 24 30.71 -11.67 14.04
C THR A 24 31.75 -10.78 13.32
N GLN A 25 32.30 -9.78 14.02
CA GLN A 25 33.47 -9.05 13.56
C GLN A 25 34.71 -9.94 13.66
N ARG A 26 35.39 -10.15 12.53
CA ARG A 26 36.70 -10.81 12.48
C ARG A 26 37.78 -9.74 12.29
N VAL A 27 38.63 -9.61 13.29
CA VAL A 27 39.83 -8.74 13.32
C VAL A 27 40.78 -9.13 12.18
N LYS A 28 41.36 -8.15 11.49
CA LYS A 28 42.40 -8.33 10.47
C LYS A 28 43.78 -8.18 11.11
N SER A 29 44.66 -9.16 10.91
CA SER A 29 46.10 -9.00 11.06
C SER A 29 46.76 -8.92 9.69
N SER A 30 47.80 -8.09 9.63
CA SER A 30 48.56 -7.60 8.48
C SER A 30 49.39 -8.69 7.79
N GLY A 31 49.57 -8.56 6.48
CA GLY A 31 50.52 -9.35 5.68
C GLY A 31 50.39 -9.00 4.20
N GLU A 32 51.37 -8.26 3.69
CA GLU A 32 51.49 -7.89 2.28
C GLU A 32 51.89 -9.10 1.42
N THR A 33 51.19 -9.33 0.32
CA THR A 33 51.77 -9.95 -0.89
C THR A 33 50.98 -9.47 -2.11
N GLN A 34 51.68 -8.84 -3.05
CA GLN A 34 51.14 -8.43 -4.34
C GLN A 34 50.84 -9.66 -5.19
N LEU A 35 49.60 -9.77 -5.68
CA LEU A 35 49.24 -10.65 -6.78
C LEU A 35 48.19 -9.94 -7.64
N GLU A 36 48.58 -9.57 -8.87
CA GLU A 36 47.65 -9.15 -9.90
C GLU A 36 46.58 -10.23 -10.09
N THR A 37 45.32 -9.88 -9.82
CA THR A 37 44.19 -10.69 -10.24
C THR A 37 43.06 -9.77 -10.70
N SER A 38 42.69 -9.94 -11.97
CA SER A 38 41.56 -9.30 -12.64
C SER A 38 40.30 -9.41 -11.77
N LYS A 39 39.82 -8.29 -11.23
CA LYS A 39 38.58 -8.23 -10.45
C LYS A 39 37.39 -8.30 -11.42
N ARG A 40 37.08 -9.51 -11.88
CA ARG A 40 35.75 -9.84 -12.42
C ARG A 40 34.72 -9.54 -11.34
N THR A 41 33.98 -8.45 -11.50
CA THR A 41 32.82 -8.14 -10.67
C THR A 41 31.83 -9.30 -10.77
N ARG A 42 31.81 -10.16 -9.74
CA ARG A 42 30.78 -11.19 -9.56
C ARG A 42 29.46 -10.46 -9.27
N SER A 43 28.82 -9.97 -10.33
CA SER A 43 27.42 -9.59 -10.28
C SER A 43 26.66 -10.85 -9.90
N ARG A 44 26.19 -10.93 -8.65
CA ARG A 44 25.13 -11.85 -8.26
C ARG A 44 23.84 -11.36 -8.93
N ARG A 45 23.78 -11.46 -10.26
CA ARG A 45 22.50 -11.50 -10.95
C ARG A 45 21.85 -12.76 -10.44
N PHE A 46 20.86 -12.61 -9.57
CA PHE A 46 19.84 -13.63 -9.41
C PHE A 46 19.28 -13.88 -10.80
N ARG A 47 19.81 -14.88 -11.51
CA ARG A 47 19.15 -15.46 -12.68
C ARG A 47 17.88 -16.05 -12.11
N ARG A 48 16.77 -15.34 -12.28
CA ARG A 48 15.45 -15.94 -12.19
C ARG A 48 15.50 -17.12 -13.14
N LYS A 49 15.43 -18.34 -12.61
CA LYS A 49 15.30 -19.55 -13.41
C LYS A 49 14.04 -19.34 -14.23
N GLU A 50 14.16 -19.17 -15.54
CA GLU A 50 13.01 -19.25 -16.43
C GLU A 50 12.46 -20.66 -16.26
N ILE A 51 11.32 -20.74 -15.59
CA ILE A 51 10.58 -21.99 -15.54
C ILE A 51 9.98 -22.15 -16.93
N GLN A 52 10.70 -22.86 -17.80
CA GLN A 52 10.13 -23.39 -19.04
C GLN A 52 9.09 -24.42 -18.63
N THR A 53 7.84 -23.97 -18.45
CA THR A 53 6.72 -24.87 -18.25
C THR A 53 6.19 -25.21 -19.64
N ALA A 54 6.68 -26.30 -20.21
CA ALA A 54 6.08 -26.91 -21.37
C ALA A 54 4.75 -27.60 -20.96
N CYS A 55 3.76 -27.54 -21.85
CA CYS A 55 2.46 -28.23 -21.91
C CYS A 55 1.25 -27.72 -21.08
N ASN A 56 0.43 -26.89 -21.74
CA ASN A 56 -1.02 -27.00 -21.95
C ASN A 56 -1.91 -27.62 -20.85
N THR A 57 -2.24 -26.81 -19.84
CA THR A 57 -3.63 -26.62 -19.38
C THR A 57 -3.67 -25.29 -18.67
N THR A 58 -4.40 -24.31 -19.21
CA THR A 58 -4.46 -22.96 -18.66
C THR A 58 -5.13 -22.97 -17.29
N LYS A 59 -4.36 -23.15 -16.20
CA LYS A 59 -4.70 -22.53 -14.91
C LYS A 59 -4.52 -21.03 -15.08
N SER A 60 -5.39 -20.42 -15.88
CA SER A 60 -5.42 -18.98 -16.04
C SER A 60 -5.62 -18.39 -14.65
N ALA A 61 -4.73 -17.51 -14.22
CA ALA A 61 -4.92 -16.76 -12.99
C ALA A 61 -6.21 -15.93 -13.03
N VAL A 62 -6.82 -15.77 -14.21
CA VAL A 62 -8.06 -15.03 -14.45
C VAL A 62 -9.10 -15.96 -15.05
N VAL A 63 -10.24 -16.09 -14.37
CA VAL A 63 -11.43 -16.82 -14.83
C VAL A 63 -12.46 -15.79 -15.29
N THR A 64 -12.99 -15.97 -16.50
CA THR A 64 -14.03 -15.10 -17.06
C THR A 64 -15.39 -15.80 -17.06
N ILE A 65 -16.44 -15.10 -16.64
CA ILE A 65 -17.82 -15.59 -16.64
C ILE A 65 -18.72 -14.51 -17.23
N ASP A 66 -19.41 -14.81 -18.33
CA ASP A 66 -20.31 -13.85 -19.01
C ASP A 66 -19.66 -12.48 -19.30
N CYS A 67 -18.37 -12.47 -19.62
CA CYS A 67 -17.67 -11.26 -20.04
C CYS A 67 -16.48 -11.58 -20.93
N GLN A 68 -16.10 -10.62 -21.77
CA GLN A 68 -14.88 -10.68 -22.58
C GLN A 68 -13.82 -9.75 -22.01
N LEU A 69 -12.58 -10.22 -22.00
CA LEU A 69 -11.40 -9.44 -21.65
C LEU A 69 -10.44 -9.41 -22.82
N SER A 70 -9.82 -8.26 -23.07
CA SER A 70 -8.72 -8.16 -24.02
C SER A 70 -7.48 -8.92 -23.51
N ALA A 71 -6.54 -9.22 -24.41
CA ALA A 71 -5.28 -9.84 -24.00
C ALA A 71 -4.50 -8.96 -23.00
N GLY A 72 -4.55 -7.63 -23.16
CA GLY A 72 -3.92 -6.68 -22.24
C GLY A 72 -4.55 -6.71 -20.85
N GLU A 73 -5.89 -6.77 -20.79
CA GLU A 73 -6.65 -6.86 -19.54
C GLU A 73 -6.37 -8.18 -18.81
N THR A 74 -6.37 -9.30 -19.54
CA THR A 74 -6.08 -10.63 -18.98
C THR A 74 -4.65 -10.72 -18.44
N ASN A 75 -3.67 -10.20 -19.17
CA ASN A 75 -2.27 -10.19 -18.74
C ASN A 75 -2.05 -9.30 -17.52
N LEU A 76 -2.70 -8.13 -17.48
CA LEU A 76 -2.67 -7.24 -16.33
C LEU A 76 -3.26 -7.91 -15.08
N LEU A 77 -4.47 -8.46 -15.20
CA LEU A 77 -5.15 -9.13 -14.08
C LEU A 77 -4.36 -10.36 -13.62
N SER A 78 -3.70 -11.08 -14.52
CA SER A 78 -2.85 -12.23 -14.17
C SER A 78 -1.69 -11.89 -13.23
N LYS A 79 -1.33 -10.60 -13.06
CA LYS A 79 -0.34 -10.17 -12.05
C LYS A 79 -0.89 -10.16 -10.62
N GLY A 80 -2.20 -10.27 -10.42
CA GLY A 80 -2.87 -10.27 -9.12
C GLY A 80 -3.49 -8.93 -8.73
N LEU A 81 -4.54 -8.95 -7.90
CA LEU A 81 -5.19 -7.73 -7.39
C LEU A 81 -4.33 -6.95 -6.39
N ASN A 82 -3.29 -7.58 -5.82
CA ASN A 82 -2.29 -6.94 -4.96
C ASN A 82 -1.11 -6.35 -5.74
N PHE A 83 -1.10 -6.46 -7.07
CA PHE A 83 -0.05 -5.86 -7.88
C PHE A 83 -0.12 -4.33 -7.80
N CYS A 84 1.02 -3.68 -7.57
CA CYS A 84 1.11 -2.22 -7.53
C CYS A 84 1.76 -1.69 -8.82
N PRO A 85 0.99 -1.07 -9.74
CA PRO A 85 1.54 -0.37 -10.88
C PRO A 85 2.51 0.73 -10.43
N LYS A 86 3.68 0.81 -11.06
CA LYS A 86 4.60 1.91 -10.81
C LYS A 86 4.01 3.20 -11.40
N PRO A 87 3.91 4.30 -10.64
CA PRO A 87 3.52 5.59 -11.19
C PRO A 87 4.58 6.09 -12.18
N ARG A 88 4.15 6.70 -13.30
CA ARG A 88 5.07 7.25 -14.31
C ARG A 88 5.68 8.58 -13.89
N GLN A 89 4.98 9.32 -13.03
CA GLN A 89 5.37 10.64 -12.58
C GLN A 89 5.12 10.73 -11.09
N VAL A 90 6.00 11.45 -10.41
CA VAL A 90 5.82 11.83 -9.01
C VAL A 90 4.80 12.96 -8.96
N ASN A 91 3.82 12.85 -8.06
CA ASN A 91 2.91 13.97 -7.79
C ASN A 91 3.66 15.01 -6.95
N ALA A 92 4.22 16.03 -7.61
CA ALA A 92 5.05 17.05 -6.97
C ALA A 92 4.31 17.80 -5.85
N GLN A 93 3.01 18.08 -6.03
CA GLN A 93 2.20 18.79 -5.02
C GLN A 93 2.03 17.95 -3.76
N LYS A 94 1.63 16.67 -3.92
CA LYS A 94 1.47 15.75 -2.80
C LYS A 94 2.79 15.52 -2.08
N LEU A 95 3.87 15.33 -2.83
CA LEU A 95 5.20 15.17 -2.26
C LEU A 95 5.64 16.40 -1.46
N SER A 96 5.46 17.60 -2.01
CA SER A 96 5.78 18.85 -1.31
C SER A 96 4.97 19.01 -0.02
N LEU A 97 3.68 18.67 -0.04
CA LEU A 97 2.83 18.68 1.15
C LEU A 97 3.34 17.68 2.19
N ASP A 98 3.64 16.44 1.78
CA ASP A 98 4.15 15.39 2.67
C ASP A 98 5.50 15.78 3.29
N LEU A 99 6.40 16.40 2.52
CA LEU A 99 7.67 16.94 3.01
C LEU A 99 7.45 18.06 4.04
N ASN A 100 6.55 19.00 3.77
CA ASN A 100 6.23 20.08 4.72
C ASN A 100 5.66 19.53 6.04
N LEU A 101 4.78 18.51 5.97
CA LEU A 101 4.28 17.84 7.17
C LEU A 101 5.39 17.12 7.93
N PHE A 102 6.34 16.50 7.23
CA PHE A 102 7.51 15.87 7.82
C PHE A 102 8.42 16.89 8.52
N TYR A 103 8.79 17.99 7.84
CA TYR A 103 9.60 19.06 8.42
C TYR A 103 8.92 19.71 9.63
N ARG A 104 7.60 19.90 9.57
CA ARG A 104 6.83 20.39 10.72
C ARG A 104 6.96 19.46 11.93
N ARG A 105 6.89 18.14 11.74
CA ARG A 105 7.05 17.17 12.85
C ARG A 105 8.44 17.26 13.48
N LEU A 106 9.48 17.45 12.67
CA LEU A 106 10.84 17.64 13.18
C LEU A 106 10.95 18.92 14.01
N ARG A 107 10.46 20.05 13.46
CA ARG A 107 10.48 21.35 14.16
C ARG A 107 9.68 21.31 15.46
N LEU A 108 8.51 20.67 15.48
CA LEU A 108 7.70 20.53 16.70
C LEU A 108 8.45 19.75 17.78
N ARG A 109 9.11 18.66 17.39
CA ARG A 109 9.87 17.83 18.34
C ARG A 109 11.06 18.57 18.94
N GLU A 110 11.74 19.39 18.13
CA GLU A 110 12.84 20.24 18.57
C GLU A 110 12.34 21.36 19.49
N PHE A 111 11.28 22.06 19.09
CA PHE A 111 10.74 23.21 19.82
C PHE A 111 10.28 22.85 21.23
N PHE A 112 9.69 21.66 21.40
CA PHE A 112 9.24 21.16 22.70
C PHE A 112 10.25 20.23 23.40
N ALA A 113 11.50 20.15 22.91
CA ALA A 113 12.51 19.28 23.51
C ALA A 113 12.81 19.67 24.98
N ASP A 114 12.81 20.98 25.27
CA ASP A 114 13.10 21.53 26.59
C ASP A 114 11.91 21.45 27.57
N GLU A 115 10.67 21.35 27.06
CA GLU A 115 9.47 21.23 27.89
C GLU A 115 9.30 19.84 28.53
N ASN A 116 10.08 18.85 28.10
CA ASN A 116 10.05 17.51 28.69
C ASN A 116 10.59 17.44 30.14
N GLY A 117 11.15 18.55 30.67
CA GLY A 117 11.70 18.61 32.03
C GLY A 117 10.75 19.12 33.12
N ASN A 118 9.74 19.94 32.80
CA ASN A 118 9.03 20.75 33.82
C ASN A 118 7.50 20.80 33.68
N ASN A 119 6.86 19.76 33.15
CA ASN A 119 5.40 19.71 33.12
C ASN A 119 4.85 19.10 34.42
N THR A 120 4.84 19.90 35.49
CA THR A 120 3.88 19.68 36.58
C THR A 120 2.51 19.76 35.93
N THR A 121 1.85 18.60 35.81
CA THR A 121 0.50 18.51 35.29
C THR A 121 -0.40 19.20 36.32
N GLN A 122 -0.68 20.49 36.13
CA GLN A 122 -1.83 21.07 36.78
C GLN A 122 -3.05 20.43 36.12
N GLU A 123 -3.66 19.49 36.85
CA GLU A 123 -4.97 18.96 36.54
C GLU A 123 -5.98 20.12 36.55
N THR A 124 -6.15 20.79 35.40
CA THR A 124 -7.35 21.59 35.20
C THR A 124 -8.47 20.61 34.90
N ASN A 125 -9.51 20.65 35.74
CA ASN A 125 -10.78 19.91 35.59
C ASN A 125 -11.58 20.39 34.36
N ASP A 126 -10.92 20.66 33.25
CA ASP A 126 -11.56 20.96 32.00
C ASP A 126 -11.94 19.63 31.36
N LEU A 127 -13.24 19.42 31.17
CA LEU A 127 -13.81 18.37 30.32
C LEU A 127 -13.14 18.43 28.94
N HIS A 128 -12.01 17.76 28.81
CA HIS A 128 -11.23 17.72 27.60
C HIS A 128 -12.04 16.90 26.61
N SER A 129 -12.68 17.57 25.65
CA SER A 129 -13.21 16.87 24.48
C SER A 129 -12.06 16.04 23.91
N ASN A 130 -12.21 14.71 23.92
CA ASN A 130 -11.23 13.77 23.37
C ASN A 130 -10.95 14.05 21.87
N PHE A 131 -11.79 14.86 21.22
CA PHE A 131 -11.69 15.22 19.82
C PHE A 131 -11.38 16.70 19.67
N LYS A 132 -10.10 17.05 19.78
CA LYS A 132 -9.59 18.35 19.37
C LYS A 132 -9.17 18.33 17.91
N PRO A 133 -9.50 19.36 17.11
CA PRO A 133 -8.95 19.52 15.76
C PRO A 133 -7.42 19.52 15.79
N LYS A 134 -6.80 19.00 14.73
CA LYS A 134 -5.33 19.02 14.60
C LYS A 134 -4.85 20.47 14.53
N SER A 135 -3.86 20.81 15.35
CA SER A 135 -3.22 22.13 15.31
C SER A 135 -2.57 22.39 13.94
N SER A 136 -2.86 23.55 13.37
CA SER A 136 -2.24 24.11 12.15
C SER A 136 -0.96 24.90 12.44
N TRP A 137 -0.59 25.04 13.71
CA TRP A 137 0.57 25.83 14.12
C TRP A 137 1.89 25.17 13.67
N ASN A 138 2.86 26.03 13.30
CA ASN A 138 4.21 25.65 12.88
C ASN A 138 5.22 26.48 13.69
N PRO A 139 6.28 25.86 14.24
CA PRO A 139 7.32 26.59 14.93
C PRO A 139 8.11 27.50 13.97
N PRO A 140 8.67 28.64 14.45
CA PRO A 140 9.62 29.43 13.69
C PRO A 140 10.86 28.62 13.29
N LYS A 141 11.42 28.87 12.09
CA LYS A 141 12.58 28.15 11.53
C LYS A 141 13.90 28.40 12.28
N ALA A 142 13.97 29.37 13.17
CA ALA A 142 15.24 29.91 13.68
C ALA A 142 15.84 29.18 14.91
N HIS A 143 15.19 28.13 15.44
CA HIS A 143 15.59 27.57 16.74
C HIS A 143 16.87 26.73 16.71
N CYS A 144 17.16 26.03 15.61
CA CYS A 144 18.27 25.07 15.55
C CYS A 144 18.86 25.00 14.13
N ALA A 145 20.07 25.55 13.96
CA ALA A 145 20.75 25.59 12.66
C ALA A 145 21.06 24.19 12.08
N PRO A 146 21.51 23.19 12.87
CA PRO A 146 21.67 21.83 12.39
C PRO A 146 20.39 21.22 11.79
N LEU A 147 19.25 21.46 12.43
CA LEU A 147 17.96 20.94 11.96
C LEU A 147 17.56 21.53 10.61
N GLU A 148 17.69 22.85 10.43
CA GLU A 148 17.37 23.49 9.15
C GLU A 148 18.34 23.11 8.04
N SER A 149 19.62 22.91 8.37
CA SER A 149 20.60 22.37 7.41
C SER A 149 20.21 20.95 6.95
N PHE A 150 19.78 20.10 7.87
CA PHE A 150 19.31 18.75 7.56
C PHE A 150 18.04 18.75 6.70
N ILE A 151 17.07 19.60 7.04
CA ILE A 151 15.85 19.80 6.25
C ILE A 151 16.19 20.22 4.82
N SER A 152 17.09 21.21 4.67
CA SER A 152 17.52 21.72 3.37
C SER A 152 18.21 20.64 2.54
N ALA A 153 19.10 19.85 3.16
CA ALA A 153 19.78 18.75 2.48
C ALA A 153 18.79 17.67 1.99
N ILE A 154 17.78 17.31 2.79
CA ILE A 154 16.72 16.39 2.35
C ILE A 154 15.90 16.99 1.21
N GLU A 155 15.55 18.27 1.29
CA GLU A 155 14.76 18.91 0.24
C GLU A 155 15.48 18.87 -1.10
N GLU A 156 16.78 19.14 -1.12
CA GLU A 156 17.63 19.03 -2.31
C GLU A 156 17.76 17.58 -2.79
N ASP A 157 18.03 16.64 -1.88
CA ASP A 157 18.16 15.21 -2.21
C ASP A 157 16.87 14.63 -2.83
N VAL A 158 15.71 14.99 -2.29
CA VAL A 158 14.42 14.57 -2.85
C VAL A 158 14.19 15.22 -4.22
N LYS A 159 14.51 16.50 -4.40
CA LYS A 159 14.38 17.18 -5.71
C LYS A 159 15.26 16.52 -6.77
N THR A 160 16.52 16.20 -6.47
CA THR A 160 17.43 15.55 -7.43
C THR A 160 16.94 14.15 -7.82
N HIS A 161 16.50 13.34 -6.86
CA HIS A 161 16.06 11.97 -7.10
C HIS A 161 14.66 11.83 -7.72
N THR A 162 13.83 12.88 -7.64
CA THR A 162 12.48 12.87 -8.23
C THR A 162 12.41 13.54 -9.60
N SER A 163 13.43 14.30 -9.99
CA SER A 163 13.49 15.01 -11.28
C SER A 163 14.00 14.15 -12.44
N ALA A 164 14.73 13.06 -12.18
CA ALA A 164 15.29 12.20 -13.23
C ALA A 164 14.30 11.08 -13.65
N PRO A 165 14.14 10.80 -14.96
CA PRO A 165 13.12 9.88 -15.47
C PRO A 165 13.55 8.41 -15.58
N ASP A 166 14.66 7.98 -14.99
CA ASP A 166 15.14 6.59 -15.12
C ASP A 166 14.31 5.62 -14.26
N PHE A 167 13.05 5.47 -14.66
CA PHE A 167 12.10 4.56 -14.06
C PHE A 167 11.74 3.49 -15.09
N ARG A 168 12.35 2.32 -14.96
CA ARG A 168 11.86 1.12 -15.67
C ARG A 168 10.43 0.85 -15.24
N ASP A 169 9.51 0.92 -16.18
CA ASP A 169 8.11 0.59 -15.96
C ASP A 169 7.96 -0.91 -15.60
N ASN A 170 7.08 -1.24 -14.65
CA ASN A 170 6.76 -2.62 -14.30
C ASN A 170 5.54 -3.17 -15.08
N LEU A 171 5.04 -2.38 -16.03
CA LEU A 171 4.00 -2.72 -16.99
C LEU A 171 4.47 -2.45 -18.41
N ASN A 172 4.05 -3.30 -19.34
CA ASN A 172 4.20 -3.00 -20.75
C ASN A 172 3.13 -1.98 -21.22
N LYS A 173 3.22 -1.52 -22.48
CA LYS A 173 2.32 -0.50 -23.03
C LYS A 173 0.85 -0.96 -23.04
N THR A 174 0.59 -2.23 -23.39
CA THR A 174 -0.77 -2.77 -23.51
C THR A 174 -1.42 -3.00 -22.16
N GLU A 175 -0.69 -3.54 -21.18
CA GLU A 175 -1.16 -3.71 -19.79
C GLU A 175 -1.45 -2.35 -19.14
N ARG A 176 -0.62 -1.34 -19.41
CA ARG A 176 -0.85 -0.01 -18.87
C ARG A 176 -2.07 0.65 -19.46
N GLN A 177 -2.28 0.50 -20.77
CA GLN A 177 -3.50 0.95 -21.43
C GLN A 177 -4.71 0.21 -20.85
N ALA A 178 -4.59 -1.10 -20.61
CA ALA A 178 -5.63 -1.93 -20.01
C ALA A 178 -6.07 -1.45 -18.62
N ILE A 179 -5.18 -0.85 -17.81
CA ILE A 179 -5.59 -0.22 -16.53
C ILE A 179 -6.66 0.86 -16.78
N HIS A 180 -6.44 1.70 -17.79
CA HIS A 180 -7.34 2.80 -18.10
C HIS A 180 -8.64 2.31 -18.74
N GLU A 181 -8.58 1.26 -19.55
CA GLU A 181 -9.74 0.62 -20.17
C GLU A 181 -10.61 -0.07 -19.12
N LEU A 182 -10.03 -0.93 -18.27
CA LEU A 182 -10.74 -1.59 -17.17
C LEU A 182 -11.39 -0.59 -16.22
N ARG A 183 -10.74 0.55 -15.94
CA ARG A 183 -11.31 1.59 -15.08
C ARG A 183 -12.56 2.23 -15.68
N LYS A 184 -12.67 2.29 -17.01
CA LYS A 184 -13.81 2.88 -17.72
C LYS A 184 -14.96 1.90 -17.89
N ARG A 185 -14.69 0.60 -17.82
CA ARG A 185 -15.70 -0.45 -17.93
C ARG A 185 -16.63 -0.44 -16.72
N ASP A 186 -17.91 -0.35 -16.99
CA ASP A 186 -18.99 -0.43 -16.00
C ASP A 186 -19.82 -1.71 -16.15
N ASP A 187 -19.48 -2.55 -17.13
CA ASP A 187 -20.16 -3.79 -17.53
C ASP A 187 -19.63 -5.04 -16.84
N ILE A 188 -18.50 -4.95 -16.13
CA ILE A 188 -17.85 -6.09 -15.45
C ILE A 188 -17.65 -5.87 -13.95
N VAL A 189 -17.57 -6.99 -13.23
CA VAL A 189 -17.24 -7.09 -11.81
C VAL A 189 -16.00 -7.95 -11.66
N ILE A 190 -14.96 -7.43 -11.01
CA ILE A 190 -13.69 -8.15 -10.78
C ILE A 190 -13.54 -8.42 -9.28
N LYS A 191 -13.35 -9.69 -8.92
CA LYS A 191 -13.22 -10.14 -7.52
C LYS A 191 -12.13 -11.22 -7.38
N PRO A 192 -11.52 -11.36 -6.19
CA PRO A 192 -10.75 -12.56 -5.90
C PRO A 192 -11.68 -13.78 -5.92
N ALA A 193 -11.18 -14.92 -6.37
CA ALA A 193 -11.87 -16.19 -6.24
C ALA A 193 -11.93 -16.61 -4.75
N ASP A 194 -13.01 -17.28 -4.35
CA ASP A 194 -13.15 -17.84 -2.99
C ASP A 194 -12.07 -18.90 -2.71
N LYS A 195 -11.77 -19.73 -3.71
CA LYS A 195 -10.74 -20.77 -3.64
C LYS A 195 -9.62 -20.50 -4.64
N GLY A 196 -8.39 -20.67 -4.16
CA GLY A 196 -7.18 -20.45 -4.94
C GLY A 196 -6.81 -18.97 -5.06
N SER A 197 -5.67 -18.69 -5.68
CA SER A 197 -5.16 -17.33 -5.91
C SER A 197 -5.66 -16.72 -7.22
N ALA A 198 -6.82 -17.15 -7.72
CA ALA A 198 -7.37 -16.71 -8.98
C ALA A 198 -8.19 -15.42 -8.83
N ILE A 199 -8.37 -14.73 -9.94
CA ILE A 199 -9.26 -13.58 -10.08
C ILE A 199 -10.43 -14.02 -10.95
N VAL A 200 -11.63 -13.64 -10.55
CA VAL A 200 -12.84 -13.83 -11.35
C VAL A 200 -13.27 -12.49 -11.92
N ALA A 201 -13.39 -12.41 -13.24
CA ALA A 201 -14.07 -11.33 -13.94
C ALA A 201 -15.43 -11.83 -14.39
N MET A 202 -16.49 -11.11 -14.04
CA MET A 202 -17.87 -11.49 -14.31
C MET A 202 -18.61 -10.37 -15.02
N GLY A 203 -19.51 -10.71 -15.94
CA GLY A 203 -20.52 -9.77 -16.43
C GLY A 203 -21.32 -9.21 -15.26
N LYS A 204 -21.48 -7.89 -15.20
CA LYS A 204 -22.15 -7.21 -14.07
C LYS A 204 -23.62 -7.58 -13.98
N GLN A 205 -24.28 -7.75 -15.12
CA GLN A 205 -25.69 -8.15 -15.15
C GLN A 205 -25.83 -9.58 -14.64
N PHE A 206 -25.06 -10.53 -15.18
CA PHE A 206 -25.00 -11.91 -14.67
C PHE A 206 -24.70 -11.97 -13.18
N TYR A 207 -23.70 -11.21 -12.69
CA TYR A 207 -23.38 -11.14 -11.27
C TYR A 207 -24.57 -10.72 -10.42
N ARG A 208 -25.35 -9.72 -10.87
CA ARG A 208 -26.53 -9.24 -10.15
C ARG A 208 -27.67 -10.26 -10.16
N GLU A 209 -27.94 -10.85 -11.32
CA GLU A 209 -28.99 -11.87 -11.47
C GLU A 209 -28.68 -13.08 -10.61
N GLU A 210 -27.45 -13.57 -10.65
CA GLU A 210 -27.02 -14.73 -9.87
C GLU A 210 -27.02 -14.42 -8.36
N ALA A 211 -26.59 -13.22 -7.95
CA ALA A 211 -26.70 -12.80 -6.57
C ALA A 211 -28.17 -12.77 -6.09
N ASN A 212 -29.08 -12.19 -6.88
CA ASN A 212 -30.51 -12.16 -6.56
C ASN A 212 -31.12 -13.57 -6.54
N ARG A 213 -30.71 -14.46 -7.46
CA ARG A 213 -31.15 -15.85 -7.50
C ARG A 213 -30.74 -16.61 -6.24
N LEU A 214 -29.49 -16.44 -5.79
CA LEU A 214 -28.97 -17.06 -4.58
C LEU A 214 -29.63 -16.51 -3.31
N LEU A 215 -29.77 -15.18 -3.20
CA LEU A 215 -30.40 -14.53 -2.06
C LEU A 215 -31.91 -14.75 -1.99
N GLY A 216 -32.56 -14.93 -3.14
CA GLY A 216 -33.98 -15.21 -3.25
C GLY A 216 -34.37 -16.65 -2.92
N ASN A 217 -33.42 -17.51 -2.53
CA ASN A 217 -33.71 -18.91 -2.20
C ASN A 217 -34.33 -19.05 -0.78
N PRO A 218 -35.63 -19.38 -0.68
CA PRO A 218 -36.33 -19.47 0.61
C PRO A 218 -35.88 -20.65 1.48
N GLN A 219 -35.13 -21.62 0.92
CA GLN A 219 -34.54 -22.71 1.72
C GLN A 219 -33.39 -22.24 2.61
N HIS A 220 -32.68 -21.18 2.20
CA HIS A 220 -31.48 -20.69 2.89
C HIS A 220 -31.68 -19.32 3.54
N TYR A 221 -32.53 -18.48 2.95
CA TYR A 221 -32.75 -17.10 3.40
C TYR A 221 -34.23 -16.84 3.68
N LYS A 222 -34.51 -16.07 4.74
CA LYS A 222 -35.84 -15.58 5.09
C LYS A 222 -35.85 -14.06 5.04
N LEU A 223 -36.85 -13.49 4.37
CA LEU A 223 -37.06 -12.05 4.37
C LEU A 223 -37.48 -11.59 5.78
N LEU A 224 -36.86 -10.52 6.27
CA LEU A 224 -37.23 -9.88 7.52
C LEU A 224 -38.08 -8.64 7.24
N ASP A 225 -39.16 -8.47 8.00
CA ASP A 225 -40.07 -7.32 7.90
C ASP A 225 -39.42 -6.01 8.36
N SER A 226 -38.29 -6.08 9.06
CA SER A 226 -37.62 -4.93 9.66
C SER A 226 -36.13 -5.17 9.82
N ASP A 227 -35.35 -4.09 9.74
CA ASP A 227 -33.91 -4.09 10.00
C ASP A 227 -33.62 -4.49 11.47
N PRO A 228 -32.93 -5.61 11.72
CA PRO A 228 -32.66 -6.09 13.08
C PRO A 228 -31.74 -5.15 13.87
N LEU A 229 -30.98 -4.27 13.22
CA LEU A 229 -30.01 -3.37 13.85
C LEU A 229 -30.63 -2.12 14.47
N LYS A 230 -31.89 -1.84 14.18
CA LYS A 230 -32.60 -0.69 14.78
C LYS A 230 -33.01 -0.92 16.23
N LYS A 231 -32.97 -2.16 16.73
CA LYS A 231 -33.39 -2.50 18.10
C LYS A 231 -32.29 -2.29 19.15
N SER A 232 -31.01 -2.20 18.76
CA SER A 232 -29.87 -2.14 19.70
C SER A 232 -29.45 -0.72 20.14
N HIS A 233 -30.13 0.34 19.68
CA HIS A 233 -29.84 1.73 20.06
C HIS A 233 -30.85 2.30 21.08
N LYS A 234 -31.21 1.52 22.09
CA LYS A 234 -31.94 2.01 23.27
C LYS A 234 -31.33 1.41 24.53
N THR A 235 -30.39 2.12 25.14
CA THR A 235 -30.23 2.21 26.60
C THR A 235 -29.40 3.44 26.94
#